data_AF-A0A7X5Q4X6-F1
#
_entry.id   AF-A0A7X5Q4X6-F1
#
_cell.length_a   1.000
_cell.length_b   1.000
_cell.length_c   1.000
_cell.angle_alpha   90.00
_cell.angle_beta   90.00
_cell.angle_gamma   90.00
#
_symmetry.space_group_name_H-M   'P 1'
#
loop_
_entity.id
_entity.type
_entity.pdbx_description
1 polymer ?
#
loop_
_entity_poly.entity_id
_entity_poly.type
_entity_poly.pdbx_seq_one_letter_code
_entity_poly.pdbx_strand_id
1 'polypeptide(L)'
;MIKIRFEVDTDPPVDGAMTENALLLLPSPFSVKTFRLEDLFAGKVHATLCREWKGRVKGRDWYDLVWFVSRNIPLNINYLEQRMRQSGYWTLKAKMSSEDLLNLFDQKIEKLDINSAKDDIINFIRDSSQIEIWSKDFFRQIAGKIKINL
;
A
#
# COMPACT_ATOMS: atom_id res chain seq x y z
N MET A 1 -18.32 -24.69 6.83
CA MET A 1 -19.05 -23.74 5.95
C MET A 1 -18.22 -22.47 5.82
N ILE A 2 -17.80 -22.11 4.61
CA ILE A 2 -17.05 -20.88 4.34
C ILE A 2 -18.08 -19.74 4.17
N LYS A 3 -17.87 -18.60 4.83
CA LYS A 3 -18.65 -17.37 4.64
C LYS A 3 -17.77 -16.33 3.98
N ILE A 4 -18.22 -15.73 2.88
CA ILE A 4 -17.54 -14.67 2.15
C ILE A 4 -18.37 -13.40 2.29
N ARG A 5 -17.75 -12.30 2.73
CA ARG A 5 -18.38 -10.98 2.79
C ARG A 5 -17.93 -10.19 1.57
N PHE A 6 -18.90 -9.60 0.86
CA PHE A 6 -18.65 -8.67 -0.23
C PHE A 6 -18.93 -7.26 0.25
N GLU A 7 -17.97 -6.36 -0.01
CA GLU A 7 -18.07 -4.93 0.25
C GLU A 7 -17.70 -4.22 -1.07
N VAL A 8 -18.48 -3.22 -1.45
CA VAL A 8 -18.28 -2.44 -2.68
C VAL A 8 -18.13 -0.99 -2.30
N ASP A 9 -17.05 -0.37 -2.78
CA ASP A 9 -16.86 1.08 -2.68
C ASP A 9 -17.77 1.77 -3.70
N THR A 10 -18.73 2.56 -3.21
CA THR A 10 -19.70 3.28 -4.04
C THR A 10 -19.29 4.71 -4.35
N ASP A 11 -18.18 5.18 -3.78
CA ASP A 11 -17.61 6.51 -4.03
C ASP A 11 -16.09 6.37 -4.25
N PRO A 12 -15.63 5.70 -5.33
CA PRO A 12 -14.20 5.66 -5.63
C PRO A 12 -13.73 7.03 -6.16
N PRO A 13 -12.43 7.37 -6.06
CA PRO A 13 -11.90 8.54 -6.76
C PRO A 13 -12.20 8.41 -8.24
N VAL A 14 -12.74 9.49 -8.81
CA VAL A 14 -13.30 9.50 -10.16
C VAL A 14 -12.21 9.34 -11.22
N ASP A 15 -10.98 9.81 -10.93
CA ASP A 15 -9.89 9.91 -11.90
C ASP A 15 -8.61 9.19 -11.44
N GLY A 16 -7.67 9.02 -12.38
CA GLY A 16 -6.28 8.68 -12.08
C GLY A 16 -5.92 7.20 -11.97
N ALA A 17 -6.88 6.30 -11.70
CA ALA A 17 -6.63 4.86 -11.74
C ALA A 17 -6.73 4.30 -13.16
N MET A 18 -5.76 3.48 -13.54
CA MET A 18 -5.79 2.72 -14.77
C MET A 18 -6.21 1.27 -14.48
N THR A 19 -6.96 0.71 -15.41
CA THR A 19 -7.33 -0.71 -15.36
C THR A 19 -6.72 -1.47 -16.52
N GLU A 20 -6.57 -2.77 -16.34
CA GLU A 20 -6.14 -3.72 -17.34
C GLU A 20 -7.02 -4.98 -17.29
N ASN A 21 -7.06 -5.71 -18.40
CA ASN A 21 -7.67 -7.03 -18.46
C ASN A 21 -6.57 -8.07 -18.26
N ALA A 22 -6.53 -8.68 -17.09
CA ALA A 22 -5.61 -9.77 -16.79
C ALA A 22 -6.24 -11.11 -17.21
N LEU A 23 -5.56 -11.84 -18.09
CA LEU A 23 -5.93 -13.21 -18.45
C LEU A 23 -5.36 -14.18 -17.40
N LEU A 24 -6.25 -14.90 -16.70
CA LEU A 24 -5.89 -15.96 -15.78
C LEU A 24 -6.22 -17.30 -16.42
N LEU A 25 -5.28 -18.25 -16.40
CA LEU A 25 -5.43 -19.56 -17.02
C LEU A 25 -5.94 -20.64 -16.07
N LEU A 26 -5.79 -20.42 -14.76
CA LEU A 26 -6.13 -21.37 -13.70
C LEU A 26 -7.16 -20.78 -12.73
N PRO A 27 -8.06 -21.60 -12.15
CA PRO A 27 -8.27 -23.04 -12.44
C PRO A 27 -8.96 -23.32 -13.79
N SER A 28 -9.45 -22.26 -14.46
CA SER A 28 -9.96 -22.29 -15.84
C SER A 28 -9.64 -20.94 -16.50
N PRO A 29 -9.56 -20.83 -17.84
CA PRO A 29 -9.29 -19.56 -18.49
C PRO A 29 -10.41 -18.52 -18.29
N PHE A 30 -10.10 -17.37 -17.72
CA PHE A 30 -10.99 -16.20 -17.66
C PHE A 30 -10.20 -14.90 -17.68
N SER A 31 -10.84 -13.83 -18.17
CA SER A 31 -10.30 -12.47 -18.11
C SER A 31 -10.93 -11.72 -16.94
N VAL A 32 -10.12 -11.02 -16.15
CA VAL A 32 -10.58 -10.15 -15.06
C VAL A 32 -10.11 -8.73 -15.30
N LYS A 33 -11.02 -7.76 -15.16
CA LYS A 33 -10.66 -6.35 -15.15
C LYS A 33 -10.14 -5.99 -13.76
N THR A 34 -8.88 -5.56 -13.67
CA THR A 34 -8.20 -5.19 -12.44
C THR A 34 -7.54 -3.83 -12.58
N PHE A 35 -7.23 -3.17 -11.47
CA PHE A 35 -6.29 -2.06 -11.48
C PHE A 35 -4.91 -2.54 -11.92
N ARG A 36 -4.15 -1.64 -12.57
CA ARG A 36 -2.73 -1.88 -12.83
C ARG A 36 -1.95 -1.91 -11.52
N LEU A 37 -0.77 -2.53 -11.55
CA LEU A 37 0.05 -2.71 -10.36
C LEU A 37 0.44 -1.38 -9.70
N GLU A 38 0.66 -0.32 -10.49
CA GLU A 38 1.01 1.02 -10.00
C GLU A 38 -0.12 1.66 -9.18
N ASP A 39 -1.37 1.40 -9.58
CA ASP A 39 -2.57 1.90 -8.91
C ASP A 39 -2.93 1.05 -7.68
N LEU A 40 -2.72 -0.27 -7.76
CA LEU A 40 -2.78 -1.15 -6.60
C LEU A 40 -1.73 -0.74 -5.57
N PHE A 41 -0.53 -0.36 -6.02
CA PHE A 41 0.53 0.11 -5.15
C PHE A 41 0.12 1.41 -4.44
N ALA A 42 -0.45 2.38 -5.16
CA ALA A 42 -1.01 3.59 -4.56
C ALA A 42 -2.08 3.28 -3.50
N GLY A 43 -2.94 2.30 -3.74
CA GLY A 43 -3.89 1.82 -2.73
C GLY A 43 -3.22 1.25 -1.48
N LYS A 44 -2.10 0.52 -1.62
CA LYS A 44 -1.33 0.00 -0.49
C LYS A 44 -0.60 1.11 0.26
N VAL A 45 0.02 2.06 -0.43
CA VAL A 45 0.67 3.22 0.20
C VAL A 45 -0.35 4.05 0.98
N HIS A 46 -1.53 4.30 0.40
CA HIS A 46 -2.65 4.95 1.09
C HIS A 46 -3.03 4.20 2.38
N ALA A 47 -3.17 2.87 2.31
CA ALA A 47 -3.47 2.06 3.48
C ALA A 47 -2.38 2.17 4.56
N THR A 48 -1.10 2.09 4.18
CA THR A 48 0.04 2.19 5.10
C THR A 48 0.09 3.54 5.79
N LEU A 49 -0.13 4.64 5.07
CA LEU A 49 -0.03 5.99 5.62
C LEU A 49 -1.30 6.41 6.37
N CYS A 50 -2.46 6.20 5.78
CA CYS A 50 -3.71 6.84 6.17
C CYS A 50 -4.64 5.94 7.00
N ARG A 51 -4.47 4.61 7.00
CA ARG A 51 -5.37 3.76 7.78
C ARG A 51 -5.04 3.88 9.28
N GLU A 52 -6.02 4.31 10.06
CA GLU A 52 -5.99 4.24 11.52
C GLU A 52 -6.66 2.94 11.98
N TRP A 53 -5.91 2.13 12.74
CA TRP A 53 -6.47 0.95 13.38
C TRP A 53 -6.35 1.17 14.88
N LYS A 54 -7.51 1.24 15.55
CA LYS A 54 -7.74 1.47 17.00
C LYS A 54 -6.63 0.95 17.95
N GLY A 55 -5.47 1.61 17.97
CA GLY A 55 -4.28 1.23 18.74
C GLY A 55 -3.48 0.01 18.25
N ARG A 56 -3.76 -0.60 17.08
CA ARG A 56 -2.96 -1.74 16.57
C ARG A 56 -2.24 -1.41 15.28
N VAL A 57 -1.08 -2.00 15.08
CA VAL A 57 -0.33 -1.88 13.82
C VAL A 57 -0.80 -2.96 12.84
N LYS A 58 -1.05 -2.58 11.59
CA LYS A 58 -1.35 -3.53 10.51
C LYS A 58 -0.08 -3.87 9.74
N GLY A 59 0.68 -4.85 10.22
CA GLY A 59 1.93 -5.29 9.61
C GLY A 59 1.78 -5.73 8.15
N ARG A 60 0.61 -6.27 7.74
CA ARG A 60 0.38 -6.68 6.35
C ARG A 60 0.53 -5.53 5.34
N ASP A 61 0.13 -4.31 5.71
CA ASP A 61 0.25 -3.15 4.82
C ASP A 61 1.74 -2.79 4.60
N TRP A 62 2.60 -2.98 5.62
CA TRP A 62 4.06 -2.84 5.50
C TRP A 62 4.71 -3.97 4.71
N TYR A 63 4.20 -5.20 4.83
CA TYR A 63 4.68 -6.33 4.03
C TYR A 63 4.40 -6.10 2.53
N ASP A 64 3.19 -5.64 2.20
CA ASP A 64 2.82 -5.29 0.82
C ASP A 64 3.71 -4.16 0.28
N LEU A 65 4.00 -3.11 1.07
CA LEU A 65 4.92 -2.04 0.69
C LEU A 65 6.28 -2.60 0.25
N VAL A 66 6.89 -3.49 1.06
CA VAL A 66 8.17 -4.14 0.74
C VAL A 66 8.04 -4.97 -0.54
N TRP A 67 6.94 -5.70 -0.72
CA TRP A 67 6.69 -6.49 -1.92
C TRP A 67 6.68 -5.64 -3.19
N PHE A 68 5.95 -4.51 -3.20
CA PHE A 68 5.88 -3.62 -4.36
C PHE A 68 7.25 -3.00 -4.68
N VAL A 69 7.97 -2.52 -3.66
CA VAL A 69 9.31 -1.94 -3.82
C VAL A 69 10.31 -2.99 -4.33
N SER A 70 10.27 -4.22 -3.80
CA SER A 70 11.17 -5.30 -4.23
C SER A 70 11.01 -5.69 -5.70
N ARG A 71 9.82 -5.45 -6.28
CA ARG A 71 9.49 -5.73 -7.67
C ARG A 71 9.73 -4.56 -8.61
N ASN A 72 10.30 -3.45 -8.12
CA ASN A 72 10.50 -2.22 -8.89
C ASN A 72 9.20 -1.69 -9.51
N ILE A 73 8.05 -1.94 -8.90
CA ILE A 73 6.78 -1.42 -9.38
C ILE A 73 6.75 0.08 -9.05
N PRO A 74 6.58 0.97 -10.04
CA PRO A 74 6.49 2.38 -9.76
C PRO A 74 5.13 2.74 -9.15
N LEU A 75 5.15 3.74 -8.28
CA LEU A 75 3.97 4.31 -7.65
C LEU A 75 3.30 5.30 -8.61
N ASN A 76 1.99 5.15 -8.83
CA ASN A 76 1.18 6.22 -9.39
C ASN A 76 0.88 7.26 -8.29
N ILE A 77 1.77 8.25 -8.13
CA ILE A 77 1.64 9.28 -7.09
C ILE A 77 0.40 10.16 -7.30
N ASN A 78 0.01 10.41 -8.55
CA ASN A 78 -1.18 11.19 -8.88
C ASN A 78 -2.44 10.49 -8.35
N TYR A 79 -2.54 9.17 -8.50
CA TYR A 79 -3.67 8.42 -7.96
C TYR A 79 -3.63 8.33 -6.42
N LEU A 80 -2.45 8.14 -5.82
CA LEU A 80 -2.27 8.20 -4.37
C LEU A 80 -2.77 9.54 -3.80
N GLU A 81 -2.37 10.65 -4.41
CA GLU A 81 -2.79 12.00 -3.98
C GLU A 81 -4.31 12.13 -4.00
N GLN A 82 -4.98 11.69 -5.06
CA GLN A 82 -6.45 11.75 -5.17
C GLN A 82 -7.13 10.95 -4.06
N ARG A 83 -6.63 9.73 -3.76
CA ARG A 83 -7.11 8.91 -2.64
C ARG A 83 -6.94 9.62 -1.30
N MET A 84 -5.79 10.26 -1.09
CA MET A 84 -5.50 10.99 0.14
C MET A 84 -6.35 12.25 0.29
N ARG A 85 -6.67 12.95 -0.81
CA ARG A 85 -7.61 14.08 -0.81
C ARG A 85 -9.01 13.64 -0.43
N GLN A 86 -9.52 12.59 -1.06
CA GLN A 86 -10.85 12.06 -0.78
C GLN A 86 -11.02 11.62 0.67
N SER A 87 -9.98 10.99 1.23
CA SER A 87 -9.98 10.55 2.63
C SER A 87 -9.59 11.64 3.64
N GLY A 88 -9.31 12.87 3.18
CA GLY A 88 -8.97 14.01 4.03
C GLY A 88 -7.53 14.05 4.56
N TYR A 89 -6.66 13.13 4.12
CA TYR A 89 -5.25 13.07 4.55
C TYR A 89 -4.31 13.97 3.73
N TRP A 90 -4.76 14.52 2.59
CA TRP A 90 -4.02 15.53 1.84
C TRP A 90 -4.92 16.71 1.50
N THR A 91 -4.67 17.87 2.12
CA THR A 91 -5.54 19.06 2.00
C THR A 91 -4.85 20.25 1.30
N LEU A 92 -3.55 20.15 1.02
CA LEU A 92 -2.79 21.19 0.35
C LEU A 92 -3.28 21.35 -1.09
N LYS A 93 -3.36 22.59 -1.60
CA LYS A 93 -3.70 22.84 -3.00
C LYS A 93 -2.61 22.38 -3.97
N ALA A 94 -1.35 22.37 -3.51
CA ALA A 94 -0.23 21.87 -4.30
C ALA A 94 -0.34 20.36 -4.53
N LYS A 95 0.21 19.90 -5.67
CA LYS A 95 0.41 18.48 -5.92
C LYS A 95 1.40 17.90 -4.93
N MET A 96 1.22 16.63 -4.59
CA MET A 96 2.13 15.89 -3.73
C MET A 96 3.46 15.66 -4.45
N SER A 97 4.56 16.07 -3.82
CA SER A 97 5.91 15.76 -4.28
C SER A 97 6.44 14.44 -3.72
N SER A 98 7.55 13.95 -4.27
CA SER A 98 8.32 12.84 -3.70
C SER A 98 8.76 13.12 -2.26
N GLU A 99 9.16 14.35 -1.99
CA GLU A 99 9.64 14.82 -0.69
C GLU A 99 8.49 14.81 0.33
N ASP A 100 7.30 15.25 -0.07
CA ASP A 100 6.10 15.17 0.78
C ASP A 100 5.77 13.71 1.14
N LEU A 101 5.85 12.81 0.17
CA LEU A 101 5.61 11.38 0.39
C LEU A 101 6.63 10.79 1.38
N LEU A 102 7.91 11.11 1.23
CA LEU A 102 8.95 10.64 2.16
C LEU A 102 8.73 11.19 3.57
N ASN A 103 8.37 12.47 3.70
CA ASN A 103 8.04 13.09 4.99
C ASN A 103 6.85 12.39 5.66
N LEU A 104 5.81 12.03 4.91
CA LEU A 104 4.66 11.28 5.42
C LEU A 104 5.07 9.89 5.92
N PHE A 105 5.94 9.19 5.18
CA PHE A 105 6.49 7.92 5.63
C PHE A 105 7.31 8.06 6.90
N ASP A 106 8.20 9.06 6.99
CA ASP A 106 9.02 9.28 8.18
C ASP A 106 8.16 9.51 9.43
N GLN A 107 7.11 10.32 9.32
CA GLN A 107 6.16 10.55 10.41
C GLN A 107 5.42 9.28 10.81
N LYS A 108 5.05 8.44 9.84
CA LYS A 108 4.36 7.17 10.10
C LYS A 108 5.28 6.14 10.73
N ILE A 109 6.51 6.01 10.21
CA ILE A 109 7.55 5.10 10.69
C ILE A 109 7.98 5.47 12.11
N GLU A 110 8.06 6.76 12.44
CA GLU A 110 8.44 7.19 13.78
C GLU A 110 7.44 6.70 14.86
N LYS A 111 6.16 6.60 14.50
CA LYS A 111 5.10 6.09 15.38
C LYS A 111 4.89 4.58 15.28
N LEU A 112 5.63 3.89 14.42
CA LEU A 112 5.46 2.47 14.16
C LEU A 112 6.05 1.61 15.28
N ASP A 113 5.20 0.80 15.91
CA ASP A 113 5.65 -0.33 16.73
C ASP A 113 5.98 -1.52 15.82
N ILE A 114 7.28 -1.77 15.69
CA ILE A 114 7.84 -2.83 14.86
C ILE A 114 7.44 -4.23 15.36
N ASN A 115 7.36 -4.44 16.68
CA ASN A 115 7.02 -5.75 17.22
C ASN A 115 5.54 -6.06 16.94
N SER A 116 4.67 -5.08 17.18
CA SER A 116 3.26 -5.19 16.80
C SER A 116 3.07 -5.45 15.30
N ALA A 117 3.90 -4.84 14.43
CA ALA A 117 3.87 -5.12 12.99
C ALA A 117 4.25 -6.57 12.67
N LYS A 118 5.30 -7.11 13.31
CA LYS A 118 5.73 -8.50 13.13
C LYS A 118 4.66 -9.47 13.60
N ASP A 119 4.07 -9.22 14.77
CA ASP A 119 3.03 -10.08 15.36
C ASP A 119 1.76 -10.16 14.48
N ASP A 120 1.40 -9.08 13.77
CA ASP A 120 0.25 -9.09 12.85
C ASP A 120 0.45 -10.01 11.63
N ILE A 121 1.70 -10.34 11.27
CA ILE A 121 2.01 -11.08 10.03
C ILE A 121 2.69 -12.42 10.21
N ILE A 122 3.28 -12.70 11.38
CA ILE A 122 4.11 -13.89 11.62
C ILE A 122 3.37 -15.19 11.25
N ASN A 123 2.07 -15.26 11.52
CA ASN A 123 1.25 -16.45 11.23
C ASN A 123 0.72 -16.52 9.79
N PHE A 124 0.97 -15.50 8.97
CA PHE A 124 0.50 -15.41 7.58
C PHE A 124 1.61 -15.63 6.55
N ILE A 125 2.87 -15.58 6.97
CA ILE A 125 4.04 -15.77 6.12
C ILE A 125 4.64 -17.16 6.33
N ARG A 126 5.22 -17.73 5.26
CA ARG A 126 5.86 -19.06 5.34
C ARG A 126 7.24 -19.01 5.99
N ASP A 127 7.95 -17.92 5.77
CA ASP A 127 9.33 -17.72 6.21
C ASP A 127 9.39 -16.46 7.08
N SER A 128 9.52 -16.65 8.39
CA SER A 128 9.60 -15.56 9.36
C SER A 128 10.91 -14.78 9.30
N SER A 129 11.97 -15.34 8.69
CA SER A 129 13.26 -14.63 8.58
C SER A 129 13.14 -13.35 7.76
N GLN A 130 12.17 -13.29 6.83
CA GLN A 130 11.89 -12.11 5.99
C GLN A 130 11.54 -10.85 6.80
N ILE A 131 11.07 -11.03 8.03
CA ILE A 131 10.61 -9.92 8.88
C ILE A 131 11.58 -9.65 10.02
N GLU A 132 12.64 -10.46 10.19
CA GLU A 132 13.64 -10.24 11.24
C GLU A 132 14.34 -8.88 11.08
N ILE A 133 14.67 -8.52 9.83
CA ILE A 133 15.32 -7.25 9.45
C ILE A 133 14.43 -6.02 9.68
N TRP A 134 13.13 -6.20 9.92
CA TRP A 134 12.22 -5.07 10.08
C TRP A 134 12.64 -4.22 11.27
N SER A 135 12.82 -2.94 10.97
CA SER A 135 13.22 -1.87 11.86
C SER A 135 12.73 -0.55 11.25
N LYS A 136 12.71 0.53 12.03
CA LYS A 136 12.40 1.86 11.51
C LYS A 136 13.35 2.23 10.36
N ASP A 137 14.64 1.98 10.51
CA ASP A 137 15.64 2.32 9.49
C ASP A 137 15.51 1.46 8.23
N PHE A 138 15.14 0.19 8.36
CA PHE A 138 14.77 -0.63 7.22
C PHE A 138 13.61 -0.01 6.44
N PHE A 139 12.53 0.40 7.13
CA PHE A 139 11.39 1.00 6.45
C PHE A 139 11.67 2.38 5.85
N ARG A 140 12.57 3.18 6.45
CA ARG A 140 13.04 4.43 5.85
C ARG A 140 13.76 4.17 4.53
N GLN A 141 14.63 3.16 4.49
CA GLN A 141 15.30 2.75 3.26
C GLN A 141 14.33 2.21 2.20
N ILE A 142 13.30 1.47 2.62
CA ILE A 142 12.25 0.99 1.71
C ILE A 142 11.46 2.18 1.13
N ALA A 143 11.06 3.15 1.96
CA ALA A 143 10.37 4.35 1.50
C ALA A 143 11.22 5.15 0.50
N GLY A 144 12.51 5.30 0.78
CA GLY A 144 13.47 5.96 -0.12
C GLY A 144 13.72 5.23 -1.45
N LYS A 145 13.30 3.96 -1.59
CA LYS A 145 13.40 3.17 -2.83
C LYS A 145 12.13 3.21 -3.68
N ILE A 146 11.07 3.87 -3.24
CA ILE A 146 9.83 4.01 -4.01
C ILE A 146 10.13 4.81 -5.29
N LYS A 147 9.89 4.19 -6.44
CA LYS A 147 9.94 4.85 -7.74
C LYS A 147 8.59 5.51 -8.01
N ILE A 148 8.59 6.71 -8.59
CA ILE A 148 7.36 7.43 -8.94
C ILE A 148 7.30 7.56 -10.46
N ASN A 149 6.14 7.26 -11.04
CA ASN A 149 5.85 7.63 -12.43
C ASN A 149 5.35 9.07 -12.44
N LEU A 150 6.03 9.95 -13.17
CA LEU A 150 5.60 11.33 -13.44
C LEU A 150 4.67 11.39 -14.66
#